data_AF-A0A9D5NJN3-F1
#
_entry.id   AF-A0A9D5NJN3-F1
#
_cell.length_a   1.000
_cell.length_b   1.000
_cell.length_c   1.000
_cell.angle_alpha   90.00
_cell.angle_beta   90.00
_cell.angle_gamma   90.00
#
_symmetry.space_group_name_H-M   'P 1'
#
loop_
_entity.id
_entity.type
_entity.pdbx_description
1 polymer ?
#
loop_
_entity_poly.entity_id
_entity_poly.type
_entity_poly.pdbx_seq_one_letter_code
_entity_poly.pdbx_strand_id
1 'polypeptide(L)'
;AISTTAALKEMLVPGIMAVVSSLAIGILLGVEALGGLLAGSLVTGVLMALFMSNAGGAWDNAKKYIEEGNHGGKGSDAHKAAVVGDTVGDPFKDTSGPSINILIKLMSVVALVFAPLFMAIGSLL
;
A
#
# COMPACT_ATOMS: atom_id res chain seq x y z
N ALA A 1 19.01 -14.42 -3.86
CA ALA A 1 18.61 -14.72 -5.24
C ALA A 1 17.09 -14.75 -5.38
N ILE A 2 16.37 -15.65 -4.69
CA ILE A 2 14.90 -15.77 -4.80
C ILE A 2 14.17 -14.46 -4.44
N SER A 3 14.41 -13.91 -3.24
CA SER A 3 13.74 -12.69 -2.79
C SER A 3 14.08 -11.45 -3.64
N THR A 4 15.34 -11.28 -4.03
CA THR A 4 15.79 -10.17 -4.89
C THR A 4 15.10 -10.19 -6.25
N THR A 5 15.03 -11.34 -6.91
CA THR A 5 14.38 -11.47 -8.22
C THR A 5 12.87 -11.26 -8.12
N ALA A 6 12.23 -11.82 -7.09
CA ALA A 6 10.81 -11.61 -6.85
C ALA A 6 10.49 -10.13 -6.58
N ALA A 7 11.24 -9.48 -5.69
CA ALA A 7 11.03 -8.07 -5.36
C ALA A 7 11.11 -7.17 -6.61
N LEU A 8 12.16 -7.32 -7.43
CA LEU A 8 12.32 -6.51 -8.65
C LEU A 8 11.18 -6.73 -9.66
N LYS A 9 10.71 -7.97 -9.80
CA LYS A 9 9.64 -8.30 -10.74
C LYS A 9 8.27 -7.80 -10.26
N GLU A 10 7.95 -8.04 -8.99
CA GLU A 10 6.63 -7.73 -8.43
C GLU A 10 6.46 -6.23 -8.13
N MET A 11 7.55 -5.48 -7.91
CA MET A 11 7.49 -4.00 -7.75
C MET A 11 7.11 -3.26 -9.04
N LEU A 12 7.26 -3.89 -10.20
CA LEU A 12 6.99 -3.27 -11.49
C LEU A 12 5.50 -2.93 -11.65
N VAL A 13 4.63 -3.85 -11.26
CA VAL A 13 3.17 -3.70 -11.36
C VAL A 13 2.65 -2.50 -10.58
N PRO A 14 2.86 -2.36 -9.26
CA PRO A 14 2.36 -1.20 -8.50
C PRO A 14 2.96 0.13 -8.98
N GLY A 15 4.24 0.14 -9.40
CA GLY A 15 4.86 1.35 -9.95
C GLY A 15 4.21 1.80 -11.26
N ILE A 16 3.98 0.87 -12.20
CA ILE A 16 3.33 1.16 -13.48
C ILE A 16 1.87 1.59 -13.24
N MET A 17 1.14 0.90 -12.36
CA MET A 17 -0.25 1.24 -12.07
C MET A 17 -0.41 2.71 -11.65
N ALA A 18 0.44 3.21 -10.73
CA ALA A 18 0.36 4.59 -10.27
C ALA A 18 0.54 5.62 -11.39
N VAL A 19 1.46 5.36 -12.33
CA VAL A 19 1.72 6.28 -13.45
C VAL A 19 0.58 6.18 -14.47
N VAL A 20 0.25 4.96 -14.89
CA VAL A 20 -0.74 4.72 -15.96
C VAL A 20 -2.13 5.16 -15.53
N SER A 21 -2.55 4.92 -14.27
CA SER A 21 -3.87 5.34 -13.80
C SER A 21 -4.05 6.86 -13.85
N SER A 22 -3.04 7.62 -13.41
CA SER A 22 -3.11 9.09 -13.43
C SER A 22 -3.14 9.64 -14.85
N LEU A 23 -2.30 9.10 -15.75
CA LEU A 23 -2.27 9.51 -17.15
C LEU A 23 -3.56 9.13 -17.88
N ALA A 24 -4.02 7.89 -17.71
CA ALA A 24 -5.22 7.39 -18.39
C ALA A 24 -6.46 8.21 -17.99
N ILE A 25 -6.67 8.45 -16.69
CA ILE A 25 -7.82 9.23 -16.22
C ILE A 25 -7.69 10.70 -16.65
N GLY A 26 -6.50 11.30 -16.52
CA GLY A 26 -6.28 12.69 -16.95
C GLY A 26 -6.49 12.93 -18.45
N ILE A 27 -6.09 11.99 -19.30
CA ILE A 27 -6.24 12.09 -20.76
C ILE A 27 -7.67 11.76 -21.21
N LEU A 28 -8.26 10.69 -20.66
CA LEU A 28 -9.56 10.21 -21.13
C LEU A 28 -10.72 11.00 -20.55
N LEU A 29 -10.69 11.30 -19.23
CA LEU A 29 -11.84 11.84 -18.51
C LEU A 29 -11.62 13.26 -17.96
N GLY A 30 -10.42 13.83 -18.16
CA GLY A 30 -10.11 15.20 -17.76
C GLY A 30 -9.72 15.38 -16.29
N VAL A 31 -9.51 16.64 -15.92
CA VAL A 31 -8.89 17.03 -14.64
C VAL A 31 -9.84 16.88 -13.45
N GLU A 32 -11.14 17.01 -13.65
CA GLU A 32 -12.17 16.85 -12.63
C GLU A 32 -12.26 15.39 -12.18
N ALA A 33 -12.30 14.46 -13.14
CA ALA A 33 -12.30 13.02 -12.88
C ALA A 33 -10.99 12.57 -12.21
N LEU A 34 -9.85 13.12 -12.66
CA LEU A 34 -8.56 12.89 -12.04
C LEU A 34 -8.53 13.39 -10.58
N GLY A 35 -9.11 14.57 -10.32
CA GLY A 35 -9.28 15.09 -8.96
C GLY A 35 -10.10 14.13 -8.08
N GLY A 36 -11.19 13.58 -8.61
CA GLY A 36 -11.98 12.56 -7.94
C GLY A 36 -11.20 11.27 -7.62
N LEU A 37 -10.41 10.77 -8.58
CA LEU A 37 -9.53 9.62 -8.38
C LEU A 37 -8.53 9.89 -7.25
N LEU A 38 -7.85 11.03 -7.28
CA LEU A 38 -6.82 11.38 -6.30
C LEU A 38 -7.42 11.54 -4.90
N ALA A 39 -8.53 12.28 -4.78
CA ALA A 39 -9.22 12.47 -3.50
C ALA A 39 -9.72 11.14 -2.93
N GLY A 40 -10.35 10.30 -3.76
CA GLY A 40 -10.82 8.97 -3.39
C GLY A 40 -9.66 8.07 -2.92
N SER A 41 -8.60 7.99 -3.72
CA SER A 41 -7.41 7.18 -3.39
C SER A 41 -6.73 7.62 -2.09
N LEU A 42 -6.72 8.94 -1.81
CA LEU A 42 -6.18 9.48 -0.57
C LEU A 42 -7.00 9.02 0.64
N VAL A 43 -8.32 9.25 0.63
CA VAL A 43 -9.15 8.94 1.81
C VAL A 43 -9.24 7.44 2.07
N THR A 44 -9.32 6.61 1.02
CA THR A 44 -9.36 5.15 1.19
C THR A 44 -7.98 4.59 1.54
N GLY A 45 -6.94 5.08 0.87
CA GLY A 45 -5.59 4.56 0.99
C GLY A 45 -4.96 4.88 2.33
N VAL A 46 -5.17 6.08 2.88
CA VAL A 46 -4.65 6.44 4.21
C VAL A 46 -5.26 5.54 5.30
N LEU A 47 -6.58 5.32 5.27
CA LEU A 47 -7.24 4.44 6.23
C LEU A 47 -6.72 3.01 6.13
N MET A 48 -6.53 2.50 4.91
CA MET A 48 -5.99 1.16 4.69
C MET A 48 -4.54 1.03 5.16
N ALA A 49 -3.69 2.02 4.85
CA ALA A 49 -2.29 2.05 5.26
C ALA A 49 -2.15 2.02 6.79
N LEU A 50 -2.97 2.80 7.50
CA LEU A 50 -3.01 2.82 8.96
C LEU A 50 -3.48 1.47 9.53
N PHE A 51 -4.56 0.91 8.97
CA PHE A 51 -5.08 -0.39 9.38
C PHE A 51 -4.02 -1.49 9.25
N MET A 52 -3.40 -1.60 8.07
CA MET A 52 -2.38 -2.63 7.79
C MET A 52 -1.16 -2.50 8.71
N SER A 53 -0.66 -1.27 8.89
CA SER A 53 0.52 -1.01 9.74
C SER A 53 0.24 -1.34 11.20
N ASN A 54 -0.92 -0.93 11.71
CA ASN A 54 -1.29 -1.14 13.12
C ASN A 54 -1.66 -2.60 13.39
N ALA A 55 -2.41 -3.26 12.51
CA ALA A 55 -2.79 -4.66 12.68
C ALA A 55 -1.56 -5.58 12.66
N GLY A 56 -0.65 -5.39 11.69
CA GLY A 56 0.59 -6.16 11.63
C GLY A 56 1.50 -5.90 12.84
N GLY A 57 1.64 -4.65 13.29
CA GLY A 57 2.37 -4.33 14.50
C GLY A 57 1.75 -4.93 15.77
N ALA A 58 0.42 -4.97 15.85
CA ALA A 58 -0.28 -5.60 16.97
C ALA A 58 -0.03 -7.12 17.02
N TRP A 59 -0.06 -7.81 15.87
CA TRP A 59 0.25 -9.25 15.84
C TRP A 59 1.71 -9.56 16.21
N ASP A 60 2.68 -8.78 15.74
CA ASP A 60 4.09 -8.96 16.14
C ASP A 60 4.28 -8.74 17.64
N ASN A 61 3.68 -7.69 18.18
CA ASN A 61 3.77 -7.37 19.61
C ASN A 61 3.05 -8.42 20.47
N ALA A 62 1.91 -8.94 20.02
CA ALA A 62 1.23 -10.05 20.70
C ALA A 62 2.09 -11.31 20.72
N LYS A 63 2.76 -11.64 19.60
CA LYS A 63 3.72 -12.75 19.55
C LYS A 63 4.86 -12.52 20.55
N LYS A 64 5.52 -11.35 20.53
CA LYS A 64 6.61 -11.02 21.47
C LYS A 64 6.17 -11.09 22.93
N TYR A 65 4.97 -10.60 23.24
CA TYR A 65 4.41 -10.68 24.58
C TYR A 65 4.26 -12.12 25.07
N ILE A 66 3.82 -13.03 24.20
CA ILE A 66 3.75 -14.47 24.52
C ILE A 66 5.15 -15.07 24.64
N GLU A 67 6.09 -14.65 23.79
CA GLU A 67 7.49 -15.10 23.85
C GLU A 67 8.21 -14.73 25.16
N GLU A 68 7.78 -13.68 25.84
CA GLU A 68 8.25 -13.26 27.17
C GLU A 68 7.72 -14.16 28.32
N GLY A 69 6.88 -15.15 28.01
CA GLY A 69 6.37 -16.12 28.98
C GLY A 69 4.89 -15.93 29.33
N ASN A 70 4.25 -14.86 28.83
CA ASN A 70 2.82 -14.67 29.00
C ASN A 70 2.06 -15.73 28.19
N HIS A 71 0.96 -16.25 28.72
CA HIS A 71 0.12 -17.25 28.05
C HIS A 71 0.85 -18.54 27.60
N GLY A 72 1.84 -18.99 28.37
CA GLY A 72 2.48 -20.31 28.19
C GLY A 72 3.82 -20.27 27.45
N GLY A 73 4.28 -19.12 26.99
CA GLY A 73 5.65 -18.99 26.46
C GLY A 73 5.86 -19.62 25.08
N LYS A 74 7.13 -19.63 24.64
CA LYS A 74 7.54 -20.21 23.35
C LYS A 74 7.18 -21.69 23.25
N GLY A 75 6.67 -22.10 22.08
CA GLY A 75 6.29 -23.49 21.79
C GLY A 75 4.89 -23.88 22.27
N SER A 76 4.22 -23.04 23.07
CA SER A 76 2.81 -23.21 23.42
C SER A 76 1.89 -23.07 22.20
N ASP A 77 0.66 -23.55 22.31
CA ASP A 77 -0.32 -23.41 21.23
C ASP A 77 -0.71 -21.93 21.00
N ALA A 78 -0.68 -21.11 22.06
CA ALA A 78 -0.83 -19.66 21.95
C ALA A 78 0.31 -19.02 21.14
N HIS A 79 1.56 -19.46 21.36
CA HIS A 79 2.72 -18.98 20.59
C HIS A 79 2.59 -19.36 19.11
N LYS A 80 2.21 -20.61 18.80
CA LYS A 80 2.00 -21.05 17.41
C LYS A 80 0.93 -20.21 16.71
N ALA A 81 -0.20 -19.93 17.39
CA ALA A 81 -1.25 -19.09 16.84
C ALA A 81 -0.76 -17.64 16.59
N ALA A 82 0.02 -17.08 17.52
CA ALA A 82 0.57 -15.74 17.36
C ALA A 82 1.62 -15.64 16.25
N VAL A 83 2.43 -16.69 16.03
CA VAL A 83 3.35 -16.78 14.89
C VAL A 83 2.59 -16.76 13.56
N VAL A 84 1.45 -17.45 13.46
CA VAL A 84 0.59 -17.39 12.26
C VAL A 84 0.05 -15.97 12.06
N GLY A 85 -0.41 -15.32 13.12
CA GLY A 85 -0.87 -13.92 13.06
C GLY A 85 0.21 -12.95 12.58
N ASP A 86 1.42 -13.06 13.11
CA ASP A 86 2.55 -12.23 12.70
C ASP A 86 2.97 -12.49 11.24
N THR A 87 2.95 -13.76 10.79
CA THR A 87 3.24 -14.11 9.38
C THR A 87 2.24 -13.47 8.41
N VAL A 88 0.96 -13.34 8.81
CA VAL A 88 -0.06 -12.59 8.05
C VAL A 88 0.18 -11.08 8.15
N GLY A 89 0.67 -10.60 9.30
CA GLY A 89 0.96 -9.20 9.59
C GLY A 89 2.21 -8.64 8.90
N ASP A 90 3.21 -9.47 8.60
CA ASP A 90 4.49 -9.06 7.99
C ASP A 90 4.28 -8.37 6.63
N PRO A 91 3.56 -8.95 5.65
CA PRO A 91 3.26 -8.26 4.39
C PRO A 91 2.41 -6.99 4.57
N PHE A 92 1.61 -6.91 5.64
CA PHE A 92 0.77 -5.76 5.93
C PHE A 92 1.59 -4.57 6.44
N LYS A 93 2.43 -4.78 7.47
CA LYS A 93 3.17 -3.69 8.13
C LYS A 93 4.45 -3.30 7.40
N ASP A 94 5.11 -4.23 6.72
CA ASP A 94 6.45 -3.98 6.15
C ASP A 94 6.42 -3.77 4.62
N THR A 95 5.36 -4.17 3.93
CA THR A 95 5.26 -4.05 2.47
C THR A 95 4.07 -3.19 2.05
N SER A 96 2.84 -3.65 2.25
CA SER A 96 1.65 -3.02 1.67
C SER A 96 1.30 -1.69 2.34
N GLY A 97 1.25 -1.67 3.68
CA GLY A 97 0.88 -0.49 4.46
C GLY A 97 1.75 0.73 4.14
N PRO A 98 3.09 0.64 4.26
CA PRO A 98 3.99 1.74 3.90
C PRO A 98 3.92 2.11 2.40
N SER A 99 3.77 1.13 1.51
CA SER A 99 3.78 1.36 0.05
C SER A 99 2.56 2.13 -0.44
N ILE A 100 1.39 1.97 0.19
CA ILE A 100 0.17 2.72 -0.18
C ILE A 100 0.40 4.23 -0.07
N ASN A 101 1.12 4.69 0.97
CA ASN A 101 1.43 6.11 1.13
C ASN A 101 2.32 6.65 0.00
N ILE A 102 3.25 5.83 -0.49
CA ILE A 102 4.12 6.18 -1.62
C ILE A 102 3.32 6.18 -2.92
N LEU A 103 2.43 5.20 -3.12
CA LEU A 103 1.57 5.09 -4.29
C LEU A 103 0.74 6.36 -4.51
N ILE A 104 0.06 6.83 -3.46
CA ILE A 104 -0.79 8.04 -3.51
C ILE A 104 0.05 9.29 -3.81
N LYS A 105 1.25 9.39 -3.21
CA LYS A 105 2.18 10.49 -3.49
C LYS A 105 2.66 10.48 -4.94
N LEU A 106 3.03 9.32 -5.45
CA LEU A 106 3.48 9.16 -6.83
C LEU A 106 2.37 9.53 -7.81
N MET A 107 1.15 9.02 -7.60
CA MET A 107 -0.03 9.36 -8.42
C MET A 107 -0.27 10.87 -8.45
N SER A 108 -0.19 11.53 -7.29
CA SER A 108 -0.38 12.98 -7.15
C SER A 108 0.72 13.78 -7.87
N VAL A 109 1.98 13.36 -7.76
CA VAL A 109 3.10 14.01 -8.45
C VAL A 109 2.97 13.85 -9.96
N VAL A 110 2.65 12.65 -10.45
CA VAL A 110 2.40 12.43 -11.89
C VAL A 110 1.26 13.31 -12.37
N ALA A 111 0.14 13.36 -11.65
CA ALA A 111 -0.99 14.22 -12.00
C ALA A 111 -0.59 15.71 -12.08
N LEU A 112 0.19 16.20 -11.12
CA LEU A 112 0.65 17.58 -11.09
C LEU A 112 1.61 17.91 -12.25
N VAL A 113 2.58 17.04 -12.52
CA VAL A 113 3.56 17.24 -13.60
C VAL A 113 2.89 17.30 -14.97
N PHE A 114 1.86 16.47 -15.20
CA PHE A 114 1.13 16.41 -16.46
C PHE A 114 -0.11 17.29 -16.52
N ALA A 115 -0.42 18.07 -15.46
CA ALA A 115 -1.57 18.97 -15.45
C ALA A 115 -1.63 19.94 -16.64
N PRO A 116 -0.51 20.58 -17.07
CA PRO A 116 -0.53 21.43 -18.27
C PRO A 116 -0.90 20.66 -19.54
N LEU A 117 -0.48 19.41 -19.66
CA LEU A 117 -0.84 18.55 -20.79
C LEU A 117 -2.35 18.28 -20.79
N PHE A 118 -2.92 17.90 -19.65
CA PHE A 118 -4.35 17.61 -19.54
C PHE A 118 -5.21 18.83 -19.88
N MET A 119 -4.80 20.02 -19.44
CA MET A 119 -5.50 21.27 -19.79
C MET A 119 -5.38 21.62 -21.28
N ALA A 120 -4.25 21.28 -21.92
CA ALA A 120 -4.03 21.57 -23.34
C ALA A 120 -4.84 20.65 -24.26
N ILE A 121 -4.97 19.35 -23.91
CA ILE A 121 -5.70 18.38 -24.72
C ILE A 121 -7.20 18.32 -24.38
N GLY A 122 -7.60 18.74 -23.18
CA GLY A 122 -8.96 18.55 -22.67
C GLY A 122 -9.23 17.09 -22.25
N SER A 123 -10.49 16.66 -22.27
CA SER A 123 -10.83 15.23 -22.18
C SER A 123 -11.07 14.65 -23.57
N LEU A 124 -10.66 13.39 -23.79
CA LEU A 124 -10.96 12.66 -25.04
C LEU A 124 -12.37 12.07 -25.06
N LEU A 125 -12.98 11.87 -23.89
CA LEU A 125 -14.36 11.41 -23.68
C LEU A 125 -15.17 12.52 -22.99
#